data_AF-A0A520AH13-F1
#
_entry.id   AF-A0A520AH13-F1
#
_cell.length_a   1.000
_cell.length_b   1.000
_cell.length_c   1.000
_cell.angle_alpha   90.00
_cell.angle_beta   90.00
_cell.angle_gamma   90.00
#
_symmetry.space_group_name_H-M   'P 1'
#
loop_
_entity.id
_entity.type
_entity.pdbx_description
1 polymer ?
#
loop_
_entity_poly.entity_id
_entity_poly.type
_entity_poly.pdbx_seq_one_letter_code
_entity_poly.pdbx_strand_id
1 'polypeptide(L)'
;MQAFFGLLFHFIGGFASGSFYIPYNISEEQLKKGFELKNNGQLLYGSPKLEAISETLNHWVHHRGQLTVYMRLNDIAVPSIYGPSADERTF
;
A
#
# COMPACT_ATOMS: atom_id res chain seq x y z
N MET A 1 19.28 -5.42 13.82
CA MET A 1 18.38 -6.60 13.63
C MET A 1 16.98 -6.35 14.16
N GLN A 2 16.77 -5.93 15.41
CA GLN A 2 15.42 -5.74 15.99
C GLN A 2 14.55 -4.72 15.23
N ALA A 3 15.12 -3.59 14.78
CA ALA A 3 14.36 -2.57 14.03
C ALA A 3 13.87 -3.06 12.65
N PHE A 4 14.66 -3.88 11.96
CA PHE A 4 14.28 -4.46 10.67
C PHE A 4 13.09 -5.41 10.82
N PHE A 5 13.16 -6.32 11.78
CA PHE A 5 12.04 -7.21 12.09
C PHE A 5 10.81 -6.44 12.58
N GLY A 6 10.99 -5.40 13.40
CA GLY A 6 9.89 -4.54 13.83
C GLY A 6 9.13 -3.90 12.66
N LEU A 7 9.85 -3.32 11.69
CA LEU A 7 9.24 -2.73 10.51
C LEU A 7 8.55 -3.78 9.62
N LEU A 8 9.21 -4.92 9.41
CA LEU A 8 8.65 -6.01 8.61
C LEU A 8 7.36 -6.57 9.22
N PHE A 9 7.36 -6.84 10.53
CA PHE A 9 6.17 -7.32 11.23
C PHE A 9 5.07 -6.27 11.30
N HIS A 10 5.41 -4.99 11.45
CA HIS A 10 4.43 -3.90 11.38
C HIS A 10 3.75 -3.85 10.01
N PHE A 11 4.52 -3.96 8.94
CA PHE A 11 3.98 -3.97 7.58
C PHE A 11 3.08 -5.20 7.33
N ILE A 12 3.54 -6.40 7.68
CA ILE A 12 2.77 -7.64 7.50
C ILE A 12 1.49 -7.60 8.34
N GLY A 13 1.57 -7.18 9.61
CA GLY A 13 0.43 -7.07 10.50
C GLY A 13 -0.58 -6.02 10.03
N GLY A 14 -0.10 -4.86 9.58
CA GLY A 14 -0.92 -3.81 8.99
C GLY A 14 -1.64 -4.29 7.72
N PHE A 15 -0.93 -4.93 6.81
CA PHE A 15 -1.52 -5.51 5.59
C PHE A 15 -2.58 -6.57 5.91
N ALA A 16 -2.28 -7.51 6.80
CA ALA A 16 -3.24 -8.53 7.23
C ALA A 16 -4.49 -7.88 7.83
N SER A 17 -4.35 -6.90 8.72
CA SER A 17 -5.50 -6.18 9.28
C SER A 17 -6.31 -5.45 8.19
N GLY A 18 -5.69 -4.79 7.21
CA GLY A 18 -6.42 -4.13 6.13
C GLY A 18 -7.15 -5.11 5.21
N SER A 19 -6.45 -6.15 4.77
CA SER A 19 -6.95 -7.14 3.81
C SER A 19 -7.99 -8.09 4.37
N PHE A 20 -8.02 -8.34 5.69
CA PHE A 20 -9.09 -9.14 6.30
C PHE A 20 -10.35 -8.31 6.63
N TYR A 21 -10.22 -7.01 6.91
CA TYR A 21 -11.37 -6.19 7.34
C TYR A 21 -12.22 -5.64 6.19
N ILE A 22 -11.63 -5.35 5.03
CA ILE A 22 -12.35 -4.73 3.91
C ILE A 22 -13.26 -5.73 3.15
N PRO A 23 -12.81 -6.94 2.76
CA PRO A 23 -13.60 -7.81 1.87
C PRO A 23 -14.75 -8.55 2.56
N TYR A 24 -14.74 -8.70 3.89
CA TYR A 24 -15.68 -9.57 4.59
C TYR A 24 -16.82 -8.84 5.29
N ASN A 25 -16.78 -7.51 5.44
CA ASN A 25 -17.76 -6.82 6.31
C ASN A 25 -18.08 -5.35 5.97
N ILE A 26 -17.74 -4.85 4.77
CA ILE A 26 -18.04 -3.46 4.38
C ILE A 26 -19.20 -3.39 3.36
N SER A 27 -20.21 -2.58 3.67
CA SER A 27 -21.30 -2.26 2.74
C SER A 27 -20.95 -1.07 1.84
N GLU A 28 -21.62 -0.95 0.69
CA GLU A 28 -21.48 0.23 -0.19
C GLU A 28 -21.78 1.55 0.54
N GLU A 29 -22.76 1.53 1.45
CA GLU A 29 -23.10 2.71 2.25
C GLU A 29 -21.92 3.14 3.13
N GLN A 30 -21.20 2.18 3.74
CA GLN A 30 -20.03 2.48 4.56
C GLN A 30 -18.84 3.04 3.75
N LEU A 31 -18.74 2.70 2.47
CA LEU A 31 -17.74 3.24 1.55
C LEU A 31 -18.06 4.67 1.11
N LYS A 32 -19.35 5.05 1.09
CA LYS A 32 -19.80 6.42 0.79
C LYS A 32 -19.64 7.39 1.96
N LYS A 33 -19.43 6.90 3.19
CA LYS A 33 -19.18 7.75 4.36
C LYS A 33 -17.85 8.50 4.23
N GLY A 34 -17.76 9.66 4.89
CA GLY A 34 -16.52 10.43 4.96
C GLY A 34 -15.42 9.70 5.72
N PHE A 35 -14.19 9.86 5.24
CA PHE A 35 -12.94 9.61 5.94
C PHE A 35 -12.34 10.95 6.35
N GLU A 36 -11.78 11.01 7.56
CA GLU A 36 -11.14 12.20 8.10
C GLU A 36 -9.79 11.82 8.69
N LEU A 37 -8.73 12.50 8.24
CA LEU A 37 -7.42 12.47 8.90
C LEU A 37 -7.33 13.65 9.84
N LYS A 38 -7.09 13.38 11.13
CA LYS A 38 -6.96 14.40 12.18
C LYS A 38 -5.60 14.32 12.85
N ASN A 39 -5.06 15.48 13.21
CA ASN A 39 -3.90 15.61 14.08
C ASN A 39 -4.30 16.40 15.33
N ASN A 40 -4.23 15.77 16.50
CA ASN A 40 -4.69 16.35 17.77
C ASN A 40 -6.11 16.95 17.70
N GLY A 41 -7.01 16.27 16.98
CA GLY A 41 -8.39 16.72 16.77
C GLY A 41 -8.60 17.74 15.66
N GLN A 42 -7.54 18.37 15.14
CA GLN A 42 -7.62 19.25 13.98
C GLN A 42 -7.75 18.43 12.70
N LEU A 43 -8.76 18.72 11.88
CA LEU A 43 -8.93 18.11 10.57
C LEU A 43 -7.80 18.56 9.63
N LEU A 44 -7.04 17.59 9.12
CA LEU A 44 -5.99 17.82 8.13
C LEU A 44 -6.44 17.48 6.71
N TYR A 45 -7.28 16.46 6.58
CA TYR A 45 -7.79 16.00 5.30
C TYR A 45 -9.13 15.29 5.48
N GLY A 46 -10.01 15.44 4.49
CA GLY A 46 -11.27 14.71 4.44
C GLY A 46 -11.66 14.37 3.00
N SER A 47 -12.20 13.17 2.80
CA SER A 47 -12.69 12.69 1.51
C SER A 47 -13.71 11.56 1.71
N PRO A 48 -14.50 11.19 0.70
CA PRO A 48 -15.23 9.92 0.74
C PRO A 48 -14.27 8.75 0.98
N LYS A 49 -14.65 7.79 1.81
CA LYS A 49 -13.78 6.66 2.19
C LYS A 49 -13.32 5.84 0.98
N LEU A 50 -14.19 5.67 -0.02
CA LEU A 50 -13.84 4.99 -1.26
C LEU A 50 -12.67 5.67 -2.00
N GLU A 51 -12.67 7.00 -2.04
CA GLU A 51 -11.61 7.78 -2.67
C GLU A 51 -10.30 7.67 -1.89
N ALA A 52 -10.35 7.79 -0.55
CA ALA A 52 -9.17 7.60 0.31
C ALA A 52 -8.52 6.22 0.15
N ILE A 53 -9.34 5.16 0.05
CA ILE A 53 -8.84 3.80 -0.19
C ILE A 53 -8.17 3.70 -1.57
N SER A 54 -8.83 4.23 -2.62
CA SER A 54 -8.29 4.24 -3.97
C SER A 54 -6.97 4.99 -4.05
N GLU A 55 -6.87 6.16 -3.45
CA GLU A 55 -5.64 6.95 -3.37
C GLU A 55 -4.53 6.17 -2.65
N THR A 56 -4.84 5.56 -1.51
CA THR A 56 -3.87 4.76 -0.74
C THR A 56 -3.30 3.60 -1.56
N LEU A 57 -4.15 2.87 -2.29
CA LEU A 57 -3.72 1.76 -3.15
C LEU A 57 -2.84 2.26 -4.31
N ASN A 58 -3.24 3.36 -4.96
CA ASN A 58 -2.44 3.97 -6.03
C ASN A 58 -1.09 4.47 -5.50
N HIS A 59 -1.06 5.03 -4.30
CA HIS A 59 0.16 5.49 -3.65
C HIS A 59 1.13 4.33 -3.37
N TRP A 60 0.61 3.17 -2.96
CA TRP A 60 1.40 1.96 -2.80
C TRP A 60 1.96 1.44 -4.13
N VAL A 61 1.15 1.44 -5.19
CA VAL A 61 1.62 1.07 -6.54
C VAL A 61 2.74 2.02 -7.00
N HIS A 62 2.58 3.32 -6.76
CA HIS A 62 3.58 4.34 -7.07
C HIS A 62 4.91 4.08 -6.34
N HIS A 63 4.87 3.91 -5.01
CA HIS A 63 6.08 3.65 -4.22
C HIS A 63 6.71 2.28 -4.50
N ARG A 64 5.91 1.27 -4.86
CA ARG A 64 6.45 0.00 -5.37
C ARG A 64 7.30 0.22 -6.62
N GLY A 65 6.87 1.10 -7.52
CA GLY A 65 7.68 1.51 -8.68
C GLY A 65 8.96 2.24 -8.31
N GLN A 66 8.93 3.13 -7.31
CA GLN A 66 10.15 3.77 -6.81
C GLN A 66 11.13 2.74 -6.21
N LEU A 67 10.63 1.74 -5.48
CA LEU A 67 11.44 0.68 -4.93
C LEU A 67 12.15 -0.13 -6.02
N THR A 68 11.49 -0.40 -7.16
CA THR A 68 12.15 -1.14 -8.25
C THR A 68 13.29 -0.35 -8.89
N VAL A 69 13.19 0.98 -8.96
CA VAL A 69 14.31 1.84 -9.39
C VAL A 69 15.46 1.71 -8.40
N TYR A 70 15.18 1.77 -7.10
CA TYR A 70 16.21 1.59 -6.07
C TYR A 70 16.89 0.22 -6.16
N MET A 71 16.13 -0.85 -6.37
CA MET A 71 16.67 -2.20 -6.60
C MET A 71 17.62 -2.22 -7.79
N ARG A 72 17.21 -1.66 -8.93
CA ARG A 72 18.04 -1.57 -10.14
C ARG A 72 19.34 -0.80 -9.91
N LEU A 73 19.29 0.31 -9.17
CA LEU A 73 20.47 1.12 -8.85
C LEU A 73 21.46 0.41 -7.90
N ASN A 74 21.02 -0.65 -7.22
CA ASN A 74 21.83 -1.44 -6.29
C ASN A 74 22.12 -2.86 -6.81
N ASP A 75 21.99 -3.09 -8.12
CA ASP A 75 22.22 -4.39 -8.77
C ASP A 75 21.38 -5.54 -8.18
N ILE A 76 20.21 -5.23 -7.63
CA ILE A 76 19.23 -6.20 -7.15
C ILE A 76 18.23 -6.49 -8.27
N ALA A 77 17.99 -7.78 -8.57
CA ALA A 77 17.04 -8.21 -9.58
C ALA A 77 15.63 -7.69 -9.29
N VAL A 78 15.01 -7.05 -10.29
CA VAL A 78 13.66 -6.51 -10.22
C VAL A 78 12.66 -7.63 -10.50
N PRO A 79 11.66 -7.86 -9.63
CA PRO A 79 10.65 -8.89 -9.87
C PRO A 79 9.70 -8.50 -11.01
N SER A 80 9.10 -9.48 -11.67
CA SER A 80 7.93 -9.29 -12.52
C SER A 80 6.76 -8.68 -11.73
N ILE A 81 6.13 -7.64 -12.29
CA ILE A 81 5.01 -6.91 -11.66
C ILE A 81 3.74 -7.00 -12.49
N TYR A 82 3.80 -6.60 -13.76
CA TYR A 82 2.68 -6.67 -14.72
C TYR A 82 3.01 -7.55 -15.93
N GLY A 83 4.17 -8.18 -15.90
CA GLY A 83 4.81 -8.88 -17.01
C GLY A 83 6.30 -9.06 -16.69
N PRO A 84 7.03 -9.85 -17.49
CA PRO A 84 8.44 -10.13 -17.26
C PRO A 84 9.24 -8.85 -17.05
N SER A 85 10.10 -8.85 -16.03
CA SER A 85 11.09 -7.78 -15.89
C SER A 85 12.24 -8.00 -16.88
N ALA A 86 13.14 -7.02 -17.02
CA ALA A 86 14.35 -7.20 -17.82
C ALA A 86 15.27 -8.32 -17.27
N ASP A 87 15.08 -8.72 -16.01
CA ASP A 87 15.85 -9.78 -15.36
C ASP A 87 15.21 -11.16 -15.57
N GLU A 88 13.98 -11.23 -16.07
CA GLU A 88 13.24 -12.44 -16.36
C GLU A 88 13.18 -12.68 -17.89
N ARG A 89 13.99 -13.61 -18.41
CA ARG A 89 14.06 -13.95 -19.85
C ARG A 89 12.99 -14.96 -20.28
N THR A 90 11.72 -14.63 -20.06
CA THR A 90 10.60 -15.47 -20.48
C THR A 90 9.66 -14.67 -21.37
N PHE A 91 9.59 -15.02 -22.64
CA PHE A 91 8.61 -14.51 -23.62
C PHE A 91 7.99 -15.69 -24.36
#